data_AF-A0A6A0GYD8-F1
#
_entry.id   AF-A0A6A0GYD8-F1
#
_cell.length_a   1.000
_cell.length_b   1.000
_cell.length_c   1.000
_cell.angle_alpha   90.00
_cell.angle_beta   90.00
_cell.angle_gamma   90.00
#
_symmetry.space_group_name_H-M   'P 1'
#
loop_
_entity.id
_entity.type
_entity.pdbx_description
1 polymer ?
#
loop_
_entity_poly.entity_id
_entity_poly.type
_entity_poly.pdbx_seq_one_letter_code
_entity_poly.pdbx_strand_id
1 'polypeptide(L)'
;MSGPPNPDTNTPQLFTVTDRLWDITNDMHMLEELEWSEKARETLKDFEKSLVKAIKQDGWDGVESNEPKQWTFAGALFYSIILITTIGESA
;
A
#
# COMPACT_ATOMS: atom_id res chain seq x y z
N MET A 1 -31.60 10.33 -13.02
CA MET A 1 -31.51 8.86 -12.93
C MET A 1 -30.24 8.46 -13.67
N SER A 2 -29.11 8.41 -12.96
CA SER A 2 -27.84 7.93 -13.53
C SER A 2 -27.61 6.55 -12.94
N GLY A 3 -27.57 5.53 -13.81
CA GLY A 3 -27.41 4.14 -13.41
C GLY A 3 -26.05 3.86 -12.75
N PRO A 4 -25.90 2.69 -12.10
CA PRO A 4 -24.61 2.31 -11.53
C PRO A 4 -23.55 2.22 -12.64
N PRO A 5 -22.29 2.60 -12.38
CA PRO A 5 -21.22 2.51 -13.38
C PRO A 5 -20.95 1.06 -13.76
N ASN A 6 -20.81 0.80 -15.06
CA ASN A 6 -20.56 -0.52 -15.66
C ASN A 6 -19.13 -1.04 -15.31
N PRO A 7 -18.96 -2.31 -14.90
CA PRO A 7 -17.67 -2.85 -14.42
C PRO A 7 -16.60 -3.17 -15.48
N ASP A 8 -16.79 -2.83 -16.76
CA ASP A 8 -15.98 -3.38 -17.87
C ASP A 8 -15.33 -2.35 -18.82
N THR A 9 -14.73 -1.28 -18.28
CA THR A 9 -13.81 -0.44 -19.07
C THR A 9 -12.39 -0.51 -18.55
N ASN A 10 -11.65 -1.53 -19.02
CA ASN A 10 -10.19 -1.63 -19.15
C ASN A 10 -9.35 -0.68 -18.28
N THR A 11 -9.61 -0.69 -16.98
CA THR A 11 -8.74 -0.06 -16.00
C THR A 11 -7.80 -1.17 -15.57
N PRO A 12 -6.47 -1.04 -15.72
CA PRO A 12 -5.58 -1.98 -15.05
C PRO A 12 -5.96 -1.87 -13.58
N GLN A 13 -6.59 -2.92 -13.04
CA GLN A 13 -6.86 -2.99 -11.61
C GLN A 13 -5.48 -2.92 -10.97
N LEU A 14 -5.12 -1.73 -10.50
CA LEU A 14 -3.89 -1.49 -9.77
C LEU A 14 -4.11 -2.21 -8.44
N PHE A 15 -3.91 -3.52 -8.43
CA PHE A 15 -4.12 -4.35 -7.25
C PHE A 15 -3.18 -3.84 -6.18
N THR A 16 -3.71 -3.01 -5.28
CA THR A 16 -2.95 -2.42 -4.22
C THR A 16 -2.72 -3.46 -3.14
N VAL A 17 -1.71 -3.25 -2.30
CA VAL A 17 -1.47 -4.12 -1.16
C VAL A 17 -2.71 -4.20 -0.26
N THR A 18 -3.46 -3.10 -0.16
CA THR A 18 -4.70 -3.02 0.59
C THR A 18 -5.77 -3.95 0.03
N ASP A 19 -5.92 -4.01 -1.30
CA ASP A 19 -6.89 -4.93 -1.94
C ASP A 19 -6.51 -6.39 -1.69
N ARG A 20 -5.21 -6.72 -1.76
CA ARG A 20 -4.74 -8.09 -1.45
C ARG A 20 -4.97 -8.49 -0.01
N LEU A 21 -4.75 -7.58 0.94
CA LEU A 21 -5.01 -7.83 2.36
C LEU A 21 -6.51 -7.97 2.64
N TRP A 22 -7.33 -7.20 1.92
CA TRP A 22 -8.78 -7.30 1.98
C TRP A 22 -9.28 -8.65 1.46
N ASP A 23 -8.76 -9.12 0.32
CA ASP A 23 -9.11 -10.43 -0.25
C ASP A 23 -8.74 -11.58 0.70
N ILE A 24 -7.55 -11.55 1.31
CA ILE A 24 -7.12 -12.55 2.31
C ILE A 24 -8.10 -12.60 3.49
N THR A 25 -8.59 -11.44 3.91
CA THR A 25 -9.54 -11.32 5.02
C THR A 25 -10.92 -11.86 4.63
N ASN A 26 -11.35 -11.61 3.40
CA ASN A 26 -12.66 -12.02 2.90
C ASN A 26 -12.73 -13.51 2.51
N ASP A 27 -11.62 -14.10 2.09
CA ASP A 27 -11.54 -15.53 1.72
C ASP A 27 -11.43 -16.46 2.93
N MET A 28 -11.11 -15.95 4.12
CA MET A 28 -11.06 -16.76 5.35
C MET A 28 -12.46 -16.97 5.94
N HIS A 29 -12.95 -18.21 5.85
CA HIS A 29 -14.21 -18.63 6.48
C HIS A 29 -14.18 -18.51 8.02
N MET A 30 -12.99 -18.59 8.62
CA MET A 30 -12.73 -18.33 10.04
C MET A 30 -11.37 -17.63 10.14
N LEU A 31 -11.33 -16.45 10.76
CA LEU A 31 -10.11 -15.68 10.94
C LEU A 31 -9.27 -16.31 12.05
N GLU A 32 -8.34 -17.18 11.67
CA GLU A 32 -7.30 -17.65 12.57
C GLU A 32 -6.12 -16.67 12.54
N GLU A 33 -5.85 -16.02 13.67
CA GLU A 33 -4.86 -14.94 13.80
C GLU A 33 -3.48 -15.34 13.28
N LEU A 34 -3.04 -16.57 13.57
CA LEU A 34 -1.74 -17.11 13.13
C LEU A 34 -1.66 -17.25 11.60
N GLU A 35 -2.66 -17.87 10.98
CA GLU A 35 -2.67 -18.08 9.53
C GLU A 35 -2.84 -16.78 8.75
N TRP A 36 -3.68 -15.88 9.26
CA TRP A 36 -3.90 -14.57 8.67
C TRP A 36 -2.64 -13.71 8.76
N SER A 37 -2.01 -13.67 9.94
CA SER A 37 -0.80 -12.88 10.16
C SER A 37 0.34 -13.35 9.26
N GLU A 38 0.50 -14.65 9.04
CA GLU A 38 1.53 -15.18 8.14
C GLU A 38 1.27 -14.77 6.67
N LYS A 39 0.03 -14.88 6.17
CA LYS A 39 -0.32 -14.46 4.80
C LYS A 39 -0.21 -12.94 4.59
N ALA A 40 -0.61 -12.16 5.60
CA ALA A 40 -0.44 -10.72 5.60
C ALA A 40 1.05 -10.35 5.59
N ARG A 41 1.86 -11.02 6.39
CA ARG A 41 3.32 -10.84 6.46
C ARG A 41 4.00 -11.14 5.13
N GLU A 42 3.60 -12.21 4.44
CA GLU A 42 4.13 -12.55 3.11
C GLU A 42 3.78 -11.48 2.08
N THR A 43 2.51 -11.03 2.05
CA THR A 43 2.04 -9.98 1.14
C THR A 43 2.79 -8.67 1.35
N LEU A 44 3.01 -8.27 2.61
CA LEU A 44 3.79 -7.09 2.96
C LEU A 44 5.27 -7.22 2.58
N LYS A 45 5.86 -8.41 2.74
CA LYS A 45 7.26 -8.66 2.38
C LYS A 45 7.47 -8.54 0.87
N ASP A 46 6.50 -8.93 0.06
CA ASP A 46 6.58 -8.76 -1.39
C ASP A 46 6.40 -7.30 -1.81
N PHE A 47 5.55 -6.56 -1.12
CA PHE A 47 5.48 -5.10 -1.28
C PHE A 47 6.81 -4.43 -0.92
N GLU A 48 7.41 -4.77 0.22
CA GLU A 48 8.71 -4.25 0.64
C GLU A 48 9.79 -4.50 -0.41
N LYS A 49 9.86 -5.72 -0.96
CA LYS A 49 10.79 -6.04 -2.06
C LYS A 49 10.54 -5.16 -3.29
N SER A 50 9.26 -4.96 -3.65
CA SER A 50 8.90 -4.11 -4.79
C SER A 50 9.29 -2.64 -4.56
N LEU A 51 9.14 -2.15 -3.33
CA LEU A 51 9.52 -0.80 -2.92
C LEU A 51 11.05 -0.63 -2.94
N VAL A 52 11.79 -1.57 -2.36
CA VAL A 52 13.26 -1.57 -2.37
C VAL A 52 13.79 -1.65 -3.80
N LYS A 53 13.13 -2.41 -4.67
CA LYS A 53 13.48 -2.49 -6.09
C LYS A 53 13.27 -1.14 -6.78
N ALA A 54 12.12 -0.49 -6.57
CA ALA A 54 11.84 0.84 -7.13
C ALA A 54 12.86 1.89 -6.65
N ILE A 55 13.24 1.87 -5.37
CA ILE A 55 14.24 2.79 -4.81
C ILE A 55 15.65 2.52 -5.39
N LYS A 56 16.07 1.25 -5.46
CA LYS A 56 17.44 0.88 -5.84
C LYS A 56 17.70 0.82 -7.35
N GLN A 57 16.72 0.36 -8.14
CA GLN A 57 16.88 0.10 -9.57
C GLN A 57 16.29 1.21 -10.43
N ASP A 58 15.11 1.73 -10.06
CA ASP A 58 14.43 2.76 -10.83
C ASP A 58 14.81 4.18 -10.39
N GLY A 59 15.73 4.30 -9.42
CA GLY A 59 16.26 5.58 -8.94
C GLY A 59 15.19 6.48 -8.31
N TRP A 60 14.11 5.88 -7.80
CA TRP A 60 13.00 6.62 -7.23
C TRP A 60 13.44 7.33 -5.94
N ASP A 61 13.51 8.67 -6.02
CA ASP A 61 13.91 9.57 -4.94
C ASP A 61 12.72 10.02 -4.06
N GLY A 62 11.52 9.49 -4.33
CA GLY A 62 10.28 9.87 -3.65
C GLY A 62 9.57 11.09 -4.25
N VAL A 63 10.06 11.63 -5.37
CA VAL A 63 9.50 12.78 -6.07
C VAL A 63 8.63 12.31 -7.24
N GLU A 64 7.30 12.42 -7.10
CA GLU A 64 6.34 12.01 -8.14
C GLU A 64 6.28 12.97 -9.34
N SER A 65 6.86 14.17 -9.24
CA SER A 65 6.88 15.18 -10.31
C SER A 65 7.93 16.27 -10.05
N ASN A 66 8.48 16.88 -11.09
CA ASN A 66 9.38 18.05 -11.00
C ASN A 66 8.77 19.28 -10.29
N GLU A 67 7.49 19.24 -9.95
CA GLU A 67 6.82 20.22 -9.11
C GLU A 67 6.84 19.76 -7.64
N PRO A 68 7.23 20.63 -6.69
CA PRO A 68 7.31 20.29 -5.28
C PRO A 68 5.90 20.09 -4.69
N LYS A 69 5.38 18.87 -4.75
CA LYS A 69 4.16 18.46 -4.03
C LYS A 69 4.53 18.11 -2.60
N GLN A 70 4.00 18.88 -1.65
CA GLN A 70 4.23 18.70 -0.21
C GLN A 70 3.60 17.42 0.39
N TRP A 71 2.84 16.66 -0.40
CA TRP A 71 2.15 15.42 0.04
C TRP A 71 2.21 14.36 -1.06
N THR A 72 3.42 13.88 -1.39
CA THR A 72 3.56 12.69 -2.25
C THR A 72 3.12 11.44 -1.48
N PHE A 73 2.75 10.38 -2.19
CA PHE A 73 2.41 9.10 -1.55
C PHE A 73 3.52 8.62 -0.60
N ALA A 74 4.78 8.76 -1.02
CA ALA A 74 5.95 8.48 -0.19
C ALA A 74 5.98 9.34 1.09
N GLY A 75 5.74 10.66 0.96
CA GLY A 75 5.70 11.57 2.09
C GLY A 75 4.58 11.27 3.09
N ALA A 76 3.37 10.97 2.60
CA ALA A 76 2.25 10.59 3.45
C ALA A 76 2.47 9.24 4.15
N LEU A 77 3.11 8.28 3.47
CA LEU A 77 3.48 6.99 4.05
C LEU A 77 4.53 7.15 5.17
N PHE A 78 5.62 7.88 4.92
CA PHE A 78 6.66 8.11 5.93
C PHE A 78 6.11 8.89 7.13
N TYR A 79 5.26 9.89 6.89
CA TYR A 79 4.58 10.63 7.95
C TYR A 79 3.73 9.70 8.83
N SER A 80 2.97 8.78 8.21
CA SER A 80 2.16 7.79 8.92
C SER A 80 3.03 6.84 9.76
N ILE A 81 4.18 6.39 9.25
CA ILE A 81 5.13 5.55 10.00
C ILE A 81 5.68 6.30 11.21
N ILE A 82 6.11 7.55 11.05
CA ILE A 82 6.67 8.37 12.14
C ILE A 82 5.65 8.60 13.26
N LEU A 83 4.37 8.82 12.91
CA LEU A 83 3.29 8.97 13.87
C LEU A 83 2.96 7.66 14.60
N ILE A 84 2.80 6.55 13.86
CA ILE A 84 2.46 5.23 14.45
C ILE A 84 3.60 4.73 15.35
N THR A 85 4.86 4.97 14.97
CA THR A 85 6.04 4.61 15.77
C THR A 85 6.33 5.61 16.90
N THR A 86 5.52 6.66 17.04
CA THR A 86 5.63 7.76 18.02
C THR A 86 6.99 8.47 18.04
N ILE A 87 7.78 8.32 16.97
CA ILE A 87 9.10 8.96 16.84
C ILE A 87 8.94 10.49 16.73
N GLY A 88 7.81 10.95 16.17
CA GLY A 88 7.53 12.37 15.95
C GLY A 88 7.18 13.20 17.19
N GLU A 89 6.85 12.58 18.34
CA GLU A 89 6.53 13.32 19.58
C GLU A 89 7.75 13.65 20.45
N SER A 90 8.94 13.11 20.13
CA SER A 90 10.15 13.27 20.94
C SER A 90 11.15 14.32 20.41
N ALA A 91 10.72 15.17 19.48
CA ALA A 91 11.54 16.22 18.85
C ALA A 91 11.14 17.63 19.31
#